data_AF-A0A6N9IYB5-F1
#
_entry.id   AF-A0A6N9IYB5-F1
#
_cell.length_a   1.000
_cell.length_b   1.000
_cell.length_c   1.000
_cell.angle_alpha   90.00
_cell.angle_beta   90.00
_cell.angle_gamma   90.00
#
_symmetry.space_group_name_H-M   'P 1'
#
loop_
_entity.id
_entity.type
_entity.pdbx_description
1 polymer ?
#
loop_
_entity_poly.entity_id
_entity_poly.type
_entity_poly.pdbx_seq_one_letter_code
_entity_poly.pdbx_strand_id
1 'polypeptide(L)'
;MLEKTRGGQKILDVLDDNEIFGEMGLIDEEVRSTTAFALEYCTLSVITPKTLHYLFEKDALSLSPLLEILAQRLPSEYQIIER
;
A
#
# COMPACT_ATOMS: atom_id res chain seq x y z
N MET A 1 17.24 11.64 2.98
CA MET A 1 18.47 11.17 3.65
C MET A 1 18.22 9.72 4.06
N LEU A 2 18.82 8.75 3.36
CA LEU A 2 18.57 7.32 3.60
C LEU A 2 19.41 6.85 4.79
N GLU A 3 18.78 6.72 5.96
CA GLU A 3 19.42 6.06 7.09
C GLU A 3 19.54 4.55 6.82
N LYS A 4 20.77 4.05 6.82
CA LYS A 4 21.05 2.61 6.85
C LYS A 4 20.64 2.07 8.21
N THR A 5 19.55 1.31 8.27
CA THR A 5 19.18 0.55 9.46
C THR A 5 19.91 -0.79 9.54
N ARG A 6 20.31 -1.18 10.76
CA ARG A 6 21.12 -2.38 11.05
C ARG A 6 20.43 -3.63 10.49
N GLY A 7 21.08 -4.33 9.55
CA GLY A 7 20.59 -5.59 8.96
C GLY A 7 20.18 -5.53 7.49
N GLY A 8 20.20 -4.35 6.84
CA GLY A 8 19.94 -4.23 5.40
C GLY A 8 18.48 -4.06 5.01
N GLN A 9 17.56 -4.00 5.98
CA GLN A 9 16.19 -3.56 5.74
C GLN A 9 16.16 -2.04 5.53
N LYS A 10 15.38 -1.57 4.56
CA LYS A 10 15.11 -0.15 4.29
C LYS A 10 13.66 0.14 4.66
N ILE A 11 13.43 1.19 5.46
CA ILE A 11 12.08 1.70 5.69
C ILE A 11 11.57 2.29 4.38
N LEU A 12 10.47 1.75 3.88
CA LEU A 12 9.82 2.24 2.66
C LEU A 12 8.88 3.40 2.99
N ASP A 13 8.08 3.23 4.05
CA ASP A 13 7.09 4.22 4.49
C ASP A 13 6.71 4.02 5.97
N VAL A 14 6.06 5.02 6.57
CA VAL A 14 5.43 4.97 7.89
C VAL A 14 4.00 5.45 7.72
N LEU A 15 3.03 4.58 8.05
CA LEU A 15 1.62 4.81 7.77
C LEU A 15 0.86 5.30 9.01
N ASP A 16 -0.06 6.23 8.79
CA ASP A 16 -0.98 6.81 9.75
C ASP A 16 -2.45 6.43 9.44
N ASP A 17 -3.39 6.98 10.18
CA ASP A 17 -4.82 6.71 10.05
C ASP A 17 -5.33 6.93 8.61
N ASN A 18 -6.16 5.98 8.14
CA ASN A 18 -6.76 5.94 6.80
C ASN A 18 -5.80 5.68 5.64
N GLU A 19 -4.53 5.36 5.91
CA GLU A 19 -3.61 4.88 4.89
C GLU A 19 -3.71 3.36 4.69
N ILE A 20 -3.24 2.89 3.53
CA ILE A 20 -3.36 1.48 3.12
C ILE A 20 -1.98 0.87 2.84
N PHE A 21 -1.88 -0.45 2.94
CA PHE A 21 -0.73 -1.21 2.47
C PHE A 21 -1.13 -2.61 2.01
N GLY A 22 -0.26 -3.27 1.25
CA GLY A 22 -0.53 -4.60 0.70
C GLY A 22 -1.49 -4.58 -0.49
N GLU A 23 -1.75 -3.39 -1.03
CA GLU A 23 -2.58 -3.15 -2.20
C GLU A 23 -2.00 -3.78 -3.47
N MET A 24 -0.66 -3.86 -3.59
CA MET A 24 0.00 -4.50 -4.73
C MET A 24 -0.40 -5.99 -4.84
N GLY A 25 -0.43 -6.71 -3.72
CA GLY A 25 -0.86 -8.12 -3.72
C GLY A 25 -2.36 -8.29 -3.97
N LEU A 26 -3.15 -7.25 -3.73
CA LEU A 26 -4.59 -7.24 -4.00
C LEU A 26 -4.91 -6.90 -5.47
N ILE A 27 -4.08 -6.08 -6.13
CA ILE A 27 -4.32 -5.55 -7.48
C ILE A 27 -3.55 -6.33 -8.55
N ASP A 28 -2.28 -6.65 -8.30
CA ASP A 28 -1.34 -7.22 -9.28
C ASP A 28 -1.00 -8.69 -9.00
N GLU A 29 -1.74 -9.32 -8.07
CA GLU A 29 -1.58 -10.71 -7.63
C GLU A 29 -0.15 -11.07 -7.17
N GLU A 30 0.66 -10.08 -6.80
CA GLU A 30 2.03 -10.31 -6.34
C GLU A 30 2.09 -10.93 -4.94
N VAL A 31 3.02 -11.88 -4.76
CA VAL A 31 3.33 -12.44 -3.43
C VAL A 31 4.08 -11.38 -2.62
N ARG A 32 3.52 -10.99 -1.47
CA ARG A 32 4.06 -10.06 -0.44
C ARG A 32 5.46 -9.51 -0.75
N SER A 33 5.51 -8.27 -1.23
CA SER A 33 6.74 -7.55 -1.60
C SER A 33 7.46 -6.89 -0.41
N THR A 34 6.75 -6.63 0.70
CA THR A 34 7.28 -5.89 1.87
C THR A 34 6.78 -6.48 3.19
N THR A 35 7.40 -6.08 4.32
CA THR A 35 6.94 -6.43 5.67
C THR A 35 6.45 -5.17 6.39
N ALA A 36 5.22 -5.18 6.87
CA ALA A 36 4.67 -4.14 7.73
C ALA A 36 4.85 -4.51 9.21
N PHE A 37 5.23 -3.53 10.03
CA PHE A 37 5.36 -3.67 11.48
C PHE A 37 4.46 -2.64 12.16
N ALA A 38 3.66 -3.09 13.13
CA ALA A 38 2.91 -2.17 13.98
C ALA A 38 3.87 -1.47 14.95
N LEU A 39 3.95 -0.14 14.89
CA LEU A 39 4.79 0.66 15.78
C LEU A 39 4.13 0.87 17.15
N GLU A 40 2.80 0.78 17.20
CA GLU A 40 1.99 0.87 18.40
C GLU A 40 0.73 0.00 18.27
N TYR A 41 -0.14 0.03 19.29
CA TYR A 41 -1.43 -0.67 19.22
C TYR A 41 -2.31 -0.01 18.17
N CYS A 42 -2.70 -0.76 17.14
CA CYS A 42 -3.54 -0.27 16.06
C CYS A 42 -4.63 -1.29 15.70
N THR A 43 -5.65 -0.81 14.98
CA THR A 43 -6.71 -1.64 14.41
C THR A 43 -6.68 -1.54 12.89
N LEU A 44 -6.79 -2.68 12.21
CA LEU A 44 -6.78 -2.74 10.75
C LEU A 44 -8.14 -3.19 10.23
N SER A 45 -8.59 -2.55 9.15
CA SER A 45 -9.70 -3.02 8.33
C SER A 45 -9.15 -3.79 7.13
N VAL A 46 -9.66 -4.99 6.87
CA VAL A 46 -9.15 -5.86 5.80
C VAL A 46 -10.06 -5.78 4.57
N ILE A 47 -9.48 -5.37 3.44
CA ILE A 47 -10.12 -5.45 2.13
C ILE A 47 -9.67 -6.76 1.46
N THR A 48 -10.61 -7.65 1.19
CA THR A 48 -10.33 -8.92 0.48
C THR A 48 -10.57 -8.74 -1.02
N PRO A 49 -10.02 -9.61 -1.89
CA PRO A 49 -10.35 -9.61 -3.32
C PRO A 49 -11.86 -9.67 -3.58
N LYS A 50 -12.59 -10.46 -2.79
CA LYS A 50 -14.06 -10.55 -2.86
C LYS A 50 -14.73 -9.23 -2.50
N THR A 51 -14.25 -8.54 -1.46
CA THR A 51 -14.75 -7.22 -1.07
C THR A 51 -14.51 -6.23 -2.19
N LEU A 52 -13.29 -6.19 -2.72
CA LEU A 52 -12.92 -5.29 -3.80
C LEU A 52 -13.79 -5.51 -5.05
N HIS A 53 -13.95 -6.76 -5.48
CA HIS A 53 -14.79 -7.12 -6.62
C HIS A 53 -16.25 -6.71 -6.42
N TYR A 54 -16.80 -6.91 -5.21
CA TYR A 54 -18.15 -6.47 -4.89
C TYR A 54 -18.32 -4.95 -5.03
N LEU A 55 -17.35 -4.17 -4.52
CA LEU A 55 -17.38 -2.71 -4.63
C LEU A 55 -17.26 -2.27 -6.10
N PHE A 56 -16.40 -2.90 -6.90
CA PHE A 56 -16.31 -2.62 -8.34
C PHE A 56 -17.65 -2.82 -9.07
N GLU A 57 -18.38 -3.89 -8.75
CA GLU A 57 -19.63 -4.22 -9.45
C GLU A 57 -20.85 -3.43 -8.97
N LYS A 58 -20.88 -3.05 -7.68
CA LYS A 58 -22.10 -2.56 -7.02
C LYS A 58 -22.02 -1.10 -6.59
N ASP A 59 -20.83 -0.60 -6.30
CA ASP A 59 -20.62 0.75 -5.80
C ASP A 59 -19.22 1.26 -6.13
N ALA A 60 -18.98 1.55 -7.41
CA ALA A 60 -17.66 1.98 -7.88
C ALA A 60 -17.19 3.30 -7.25
N LEU A 61 -18.10 4.17 -6.78
CA LEU A 61 -17.75 5.43 -6.13
C LEU A 61 -17.12 5.20 -4.75
N SER A 62 -17.50 4.13 -4.06
CA SER A 62 -16.88 3.75 -2.78
C SER A 62 -15.38 3.42 -2.89
N LEU A 63 -14.88 3.18 -4.12
CA LEU A 63 -13.46 2.92 -4.38
C LEU A 63 -12.62 4.19 -4.52
N SER A 64 -13.23 5.38 -4.57
CA SER A 64 -12.49 6.64 -4.72
C SER A 64 -11.35 6.82 -3.71
N PRO A 65 -11.50 6.51 -2.40
CA PRO A 65 -10.39 6.62 -1.45
C PRO A 65 -9.21 5.70 -1.78
N LEU A 66 -9.49 4.45 -2.20
CA LEU A 66 -8.46 3.50 -2.62
C LEU A 66 -7.73 4.02 -3.87
N LEU A 67 -8.47 4.50 -4.86
CA LEU A 67 -7.91 5.05 -6.09
C LEU A 67 -7.07 6.32 -5.84
N GLU A 68 -7.48 7.16 -4.89
CA GLU A 68 -6.74 8.37 -4.53
C GLU A 68 -5.37 8.01 -3.92
N ILE A 69 -5.32 7.03 -3.02
CA ILE A 69 -4.05 6.59 -2.42
C ILE A 69 -3.14 5.92 -3.48
N LEU A 70 -3.71 5.06 -4.35
CA LEU A 70 -2.96 4.46 -5.45
C LEU A 70 -2.38 5.53 -6.39
N ALA A 71 -3.18 6.54 -6.73
CA ALA A 71 -2.76 7.65 -7.60
C ALA A 71 -1.64 8.49 -6.98
N GLN A 72 -1.65 8.68 -5.66
CA GLN A 72 -0.60 9.40 -4.93
C GLN A 72 0.75 8.64 -4.92
N ARG A 73 0.73 7.31 -5.08
CA ARG A 73 1.94 6.46 -5.05
C ARG A 73 2.59 6.25 -6.42
N LEU A 74 1.82 6.38 -7.50
CA LEU A 74 2.29 6.27 -8.89
C LEU A 74 3.45 7.22 -9.32
N PRO A 75 3.66 8.43 -8.75
CA PRO A 75 4.72 9.32 -9.22
C PRO A 75 6.14 9.05 -8.70
N SER A 76 6.32 8.24 -7.65
CA SER A 76 7.62 8.09 -6.96
C SER A 76 8.46 6.89 -7.39
N GLU A 77 7.86 5.86 -7.99
CA GLU A 77 8.58 4.64 -8.43
C GLU A 77 9.15 4.74 -9.85
N TYR A 78 8.73 5.77 -10.60
CA TYR A 78 9.21 6.06 -11.96
C TYR A 78 10.26 7.18 -12.02
N GLN A 79 10.92 7.52 -10.90
CA GLN A 79 12.25 8.12 -11.00
C GLN A 79 13.21 7.03 -11.45
N ILE A 80 13.35 6.94 -12.77
CA ILE A 80 14.38 6.20 -13.49
C ILE A 80 15.66 6.24 -12.65
N ILE A 81 16.11 5.06 -12.24
CA ILE A 81 17.46 4.86 -11.76
C ILE A 81 18.36 5.14 -12.96
N GLU A 82 18.67 6.42 -13.23
CA GLU A 82 19.73 6.78 -14.16
C GLU A 82 21.03 6.30 -13.53
N ARG A 83 21.66 5.35 -14.21
CA ARG A 83 23.01 4.88 -13.92
C ARG A 83 24.04 5.92 -14.32
#